data_AF-A0A9W9DW17-F1
#
_entry.id   AF-A0A9W9DW17-F1
#
_cell.length_a   1.000
_cell.length_b   1.000
_cell.length_c   1.000
_cell.angle_alpha   90.00
_cell.angle_beta   90.00
_cell.angle_gamma   90.00
#
_symmetry.space_group_name_H-M   'P 1'
#
loop_
_entity.id
_entity.type
_entity.pdbx_description
1 polymer ?
#
loop_
_entity_poly.entity_id
_entity_poly.type
_entity_poly.pdbx_seq_one_letter_code
_entity_poly.pdbx_strand_id
1 'polypeptide(L)'
;MPSSTQSFEILFDMTNDTGANVVLEMTPRIPGRTTKSVLLGKGRGISLVLDAGSTYQYTLLTDNIACQISVQSWSDIRFPASSALSGSGLPRGLSCKSWQYC
;
A
#
# COMPACT_ATOMS: atom_id res chain seq x y z
N MET A 1 6.32 -34.92 -1.76
CA MET A 1 4.91 -34.51 -1.59
C MET A 1 4.63 -33.35 -2.52
N PRO A 2 3.61 -33.39 -3.38
CA PRO A 2 3.17 -32.19 -4.09
C PRO A 2 2.38 -31.33 -3.11
N SER A 3 2.94 -30.22 -2.63
CA SER A 3 2.19 -29.26 -1.82
C SER A 3 1.19 -28.57 -2.75
N SER A 4 -0.10 -28.80 -2.54
CA SER A 4 -1.13 -27.99 -3.15
C SER A 4 -1.03 -26.59 -2.55
N THR A 5 -0.32 -25.68 -3.23
CA THR A 5 -0.26 -24.25 -2.90
C THR A 5 -1.59 -23.62 -3.26
N GLN A 6 -2.62 -23.88 -2.45
CA GLN A 6 -3.84 -23.09 -2.53
C GLN A 6 -3.49 -21.65 -2.15
N SER A 7 -3.80 -20.72 -3.04
CA SER A 7 -3.75 -19.29 -2.77
C SER A 7 -4.71 -18.99 -1.63
N PHE A 8 -4.19 -18.41 -0.55
CA PHE A 8 -4.99 -17.90 0.56
C PHE A 8 -4.95 -16.38 0.56
N GLU A 9 -5.91 -15.77 1.26
CA GLU A 9 -6.05 -14.32 1.33
C GLU A 9 -5.28 -13.76 2.53
N ILE A 10 -4.73 -12.56 2.37
CA ILE A 10 -4.12 -11.76 3.43
C ILE A 10 -4.80 -10.40 3.51
N LEU A 11 -4.76 -9.81 4.70
CA LEU A 11 -5.31 -8.50 4.96
C LEU A 11 -4.20 -7.44 4.93
N PHE A 12 -4.34 -6.46 4.06
CA PHE A 12 -3.52 -5.26 3.99
C PHE A 12 -4.29 -4.10 4.61
N ASP A 13 -3.88 -3.68 5.80
CA ASP A 13 -4.50 -2.61 6.56
C ASP A 13 -3.58 -1.40 6.67
N MET A 14 -4.11 -0.26 6.29
CA MET A 14 -3.39 1.00 6.29
C MET A 14 -4.20 2.06 7.00
N THR A 15 -3.61 2.75 7.97
CA THR A 15 -4.26 3.86 8.67
C THR A 15 -3.58 5.18 8.36
N ASN A 16 -4.35 6.20 7.97
CA ASN A 16 -3.86 7.56 7.85
C ASN A 16 -3.71 8.19 9.24
N ASP A 17 -2.53 8.07 9.81
CA ASP A 17 -2.10 8.73 11.05
C ASP A 17 -1.50 10.12 10.79
N THR A 18 -1.39 10.55 9.54
CA THR A 18 -0.81 11.84 9.18
C THR A 18 -1.78 12.99 9.50
N GLY A 19 -1.24 14.20 9.61
CA GLY A 19 -2.04 15.41 9.77
C GLY A 19 -2.78 15.85 8.51
N ALA A 20 -2.45 15.28 7.35
CA ALA A 20 -2.96 15.66 6.04
C ALA A 20 -3.88 14.57 5.45
N ASN A 21 -4.58 14.90 4.37
CA ASN A 21 -5.30 13.90 3.61
C ASN A 21 -4.33 13.08 2.76
N VAL A 22 -4.60 11.78 2.66
CA VAL A 22 -3.76 10.87 1.90
C VAL A 22 -4.62 10.14 0.88
N VAL A 23 -4.16 10.07 -0.36
CA VAL A 23 -4.83 9.31 -1.42
C VAL A 23 -4.06 8.03 -1.67
N LEU A 24 -4.74 6.89 -1.57
CA LEU A 24 -4.20 5.60 -1.96
C LEU A 24 -4.75 5.24 -3.35
N GLU A 25 -3.86 5.11 -4.32
CA GLU A 25 -4.20 4.72 -5.68
C GLU A 25 -3.62 3.36 -6.01
N MET A 26 -4.38 2.51 -6.70
CA MET A 26 -3.80 1.29 -7.27
C MET A 26 -2.96 1.67 -8.48
N THR A 27 -1.65 1.40 -8.44
CA THR A 27 -0.76 1.67 -9.57
C THR A 27 -1.13 0.73 -10.72
N PRO A 28 -1.48 1.26 -11.90
CA PRO A 28 -1.90 0.43 -13.00
C PRO A 28 -0.66 -0.23 -13.61
N ARG A 29 -0.74 -1.54 -13.85
CA ARG A 29 0.34 -2.27 -14.55
C ARG A 29 0.54 -1.79 -16.00
N ILE A 30 -0.47 -1.12 -16.57
CA ILE A 30 -0.46 -0.60 -17.94
C ILE A 30 -0.65 0.92 -17.87
N PRO A 31 0.27 1.73 -18.42
CA PRO A 31 0.14 3.19 -18.44
C PRO A 31 -1.11 3.61 -19.23
N GLY A 32 -1.82 4.62 -18.72
CA GLY A 32 -3.04 5.16 -19.35
C GLY A 32 -4.36 4.49 -18.93
N ARG A 33 -4.32 3.52 -18.02
CA ARG A 33 -5.54 2.91 -17.45
C ARG A 33 -6.01 3.68 -16.22
N THR A 34 -7.33 3.87 -16.10
CA THR A 34 -7.95 4.49 -14.92
C THR A 34 -7.57 3.75 -13.65
N THR A 35 -6.99 4.47 -12.69
CA THR A 35 -6.64 3.98 -11.37
C THR A 35 -7.84 4.06 -10.45
N LYS A 36 -8.01 3.05 -9.59
CA LYS A 36 -8.94 3.19 -8.46
C LYS A 36 -8.19 3.93 -7.37
N SER A 37 -8.75 5.06 -6.94
CA SER A 37 -8.20 5.88 -5.87
C SER A 37 -9.17 5.94 -4.69
N VAL A 38 -8.63 6.00 -3.48
CA VAL A 38 -9.38 6.17 -2.24
C VAL A 38 -8.76 7.30 -1.44
N LEU A 39 -9.56 8.30 -1.13
CA LEU A 39 -9.18 9.40 -0.25
C LEU A 39 -9.36 8.98 1.22
N LEU A 40 -8.26 8.99 1.97
CA LEU A 40 -8.21 8.71 3.40
C LEU A 40 -7.99 10.03 4.15
N GLY A 41 -9.03 10.49 4.84
CA GLY A 41 -8.90 11.62 5.77
C GLY A 41 -8.11 11.25 7.02
N LYS A 42 -7.75 12.26 7.81
CA LYS A 42 -7.03 12.09 9.09
C LYS A 42 -7.73 11.07 10.00
N GLY A 43 -6.97 10.10 10.50
CA GLY A 43 -7.43 9.04 11.39
C GLY A 43 -8.26 7.93 10.71
N ARG A 44 -8.50 8.01 9.40
CA ARG A 44 -9.22 6.95 8.67
C ARG A 44 -8.25 5.90 8.16
N GLY A 45 -8.69 4.65 8.16
CA GLY A 45 -7.96 3.54 7.57
C GLY A 45 -8.72 2.88 6.43
N ILE A 46 -8.00 2.02 5.71
CA ILE A 46 -8.53 1.13 4.69
C ILE A 46 -7.92 -0.24 4.86
N SER A 47 -8.77 -1.26 4.74
CA SER A 47 -8.33 -2.65 4.70
C SER A 47 -8.66 -3.23 3.33
N LEU A 48 -7.66 -3.83 2.69
CA LEU A 48 -7.75 -4.51 1.40
C LEU A 48 -7.47 -5.99 1.60
N VAL A 49 -8.19 -6.83 0.87
CA VAL A 49 -7.93 -8.27 0.83
C VAL A 49 -7.07 -8.55 -0.41
N LEU A 50 -5.92 -9.19 -0.21
CA LEU A 50 -4.93 -9.49 -1.24
C LEU A 50 -4.66 -10.98 -1.29
N ASP A 51 -4.25 -11.50 -2.45
CA ASP A 51 -3.80 -12.88 -2.57
C ASP A 51 -2.37 -13.02 -2.01
N ALA A 52 -2.16 -14.00 -1.13
CA ALA A 52 -0.86 -14.29 -0.55
C ALA A 52 0.19 -14.61 -1.63
N GLY A 53 1.38 -14.04 -1.51
CA GLY A 53 2.50 -14.23 -2.43
C GLY A 53 2.42 -13.40 -3.73
N SER A 54 1.25 -12.84 -4.05
CA SER A 54 1.07 -11.95 -5.20
C SER A 54 1.65 -10.56 -4.95
N THR A 55 2.13 -9.92 -6.01
CA THR A 55 2.66 -8.55 -5.94
C THR A 55 1.61 -7.52 -6.35
N TYR A 56 1.31 -6.60 -5.42
CA TYR A 56 0.43 -5.46 -5.64
C TYR A 56 1.23 -4.16 -5.54
N GLN A 57 0.89 -3.19 -6.40
CA GLN A 57 1.53 -1.87 -6.40
C GLN A 57 0.47 -0.81 -6.14
N TYR A 58 0.77 0.04 -5.17
CA TYR A 58 -0.05 1.17 -4.80
C TYR A 58 0.80 2.45 -4.82
N THR A 59 0.18 3.57 -5.13
CA THR A 59 0.76 4.89 -5.01
C THR A 59 0.03 5.61 -3.89
N LEU A 60 0.77 5.99 -2.87
CA LEU A 60 0.31 6.85 -1.79
C LEU A 60 0.68 8.28 -2.12
N LEU A 61 -0.32 9.15 -2.22
CA LEU A 61 -0.15 10.56 -2.53
C LEU A 61 -0.56 11.39 -1.30
N THR A 62 0.29 12.33 -0.96
CA THR A 62 0.02 13.40 0.01
C THR A 62 0.30 14.73 -0.68
N ASP A 63 -0.06 15.86 -0.07
CA ASP A 63 0.09 17.20 -0.65
C ASP A 63 1.47 17.47 -1.26
N ASN A 64 2.55 17.01 -0.61
CA ASN A 64 3.94 17.31 -1.01
C ASN A 64 4.78 16.06 -1.35
N ILE A 65 4.26 14.86 -1.11
CA ILE A 65 5.02 13.60 -1.16
C ILE A 65 4.20 12.54 -1.85
N ALA A 66 4.82 11.82 -2.78
CA ALA A 66 4.31 10.57 -3.31
C ALA A 66 5.21 9.41 -2.88
N CYS A 67 4.61 8.28 -2.51
CA CYS A 67 5.31 7.03 -2.20
C CYS A 67 4.66 5.91 -2.99
N GLN A 68 5.42 5.18 -3.80
CA GLN A 68 4.97 3.93 -4.39
C GLN A 68 5.29 2.77 -3.46
N ILE A 69 4.24 2.09 -3.03
CA ILE A 69 4.26 0.93 -2.16
C ILE A 69 4.15 -0.33 -3.02
N SER A 70 5.12 -1.22 -2.92
CA SER A 70 5.04 -2.58 -3.46
C SER A 70 4.78 -3.55 -2.32
N VAL A 71 3.67 -4.27 -2.41
CA VAL A 71 3.21 -5.25 -1.42
C VAL A 71 3.41 -6.66 -2.00
N GLN A 72 4.20 -7.47 -1.31
CA GLN A 72 4.28 -8.90 -1.55
C GLN A 72 4.50 -9.61 -0.22
N SER A 73 3.46 -10.26 0.29
CA SER A 73 3.49 -10.90 1.61
C SER A 73 2.71 -12.20 1.62
N TRP A 74 3.03 -13.04 2.60
CA TRP A 74 2.34 -14.28 2.93
C TRP A 74 1.61 -14.19 4.28
N SER A 75 1.58 -13.00 4.87
CA SER A 75 0.90 -12.70 6.13
C SER A 75 0.22 -11.34 6.06
N ASP A 76 -0.75 -11.13 6.95
CA ASP A 76 -1.39 -9.84 7.13
C ASP A 76 -0.36 -8.74 7.39
N ILE A 77 -0.65 -7.56 6.85
CA ILE A 77 0.17 -6.37 6.96
C ILE A 77 -0.67 -5.27 7.58
N ARG A 78 -0.15 -4.64 8.64
CA ARG A 78 -0.75 -3.43 9.22
C ARG A 78 0.34 -2.40 9.41
N PHE A 79 0.11 -1.19 8.91
CA PHE A 79 1.08 -0.10 9.07
C PHE A 79 0.41 1.28 8.99
N PRO A 80 0.98 2.28 9.67
CA PRO A 80 0.55 3.67 9.53
C PRO A 80 1.10 4.31 8.24
N ALA A 81 0.36 5.27 7.68
CA ALA A 81 0.75 5.99 6.47
C ALA A 81 2.08 6.77 6.63
N SER A 82 2.33 7.32 7.81
CA SER A 82 3.59 8.00 8.14
C SER A 82 4.83 7.11 7.96
N SER A 83 4.75 5.81 8.26
CA SER A 83 5.85 4.86 8.06
C SER A 83 6.17 4.64 6.59
N ALA A 84 5.15 4.59 5.72
CA ALA A 84 5.38 4.50 4.29
C ALA A 84 6.01 5.79 3.73
N LEU A 85 5.50 6.95 4.12
CA LEU A 85 6.02 8.25 3.67
C LEU A 85 7.45 8.52 4.15
N SER A 86 7.79 8.07 5.36
CA SER A 86 9.15 8.23 5.92
C SER A 86 10.13 7.17 5.42
N GLY A 87 9.66 6.15 4.70
CA GLY A 87 10.47 5.00 4.27
C GLY A 87 11.04 4.16 5.42
N SER A 88 10.52 4.33 6.64
CA SER A 88 11.04 3.70 7.86
C SER A 88 9.96 2.90 8.59
N GLY A 89 10.34 1.79 9.21
CA GLY A 89 9.41 0.94 9.95
C GLY A 89 8.42 0.16 9.09
N LEU A 90 8.75 -0.08 7.81
CA LEU A 90 7.90 -0.89 6.93
C LEU A 90 7.91 -2.37 7.38
N PRO A 91 6.73 -3.00 7.49
CA PRO A 91 6.64 -4.43 7.75
C PRO A 91 7.24 -5.25 6.60
N ARG A 92 7.60 -6.50 6.90
CA ARG A 92 8.15 -7.43 5.92
C ARG A 92 7.20 -7.60 4.74
N GLY A 93 7.76 -7.60 3.53
CA GLY A 93 6.98 -7.70 2.30
C GLY A 93 6.45 -6.37 1.76
N LEU A 94 6.71 -5.25 2.46
CA LEU A 94 6.52 -3.92 1.92
C LEU A 94 7.84 -3.29 1.52
N SER A 95 7.83 -2.63 0.37
CA SER A 95 8.85 -1.64 0.01
C SER A 95 8.18 -0.35 -0.43
N CYS A 96 8.70 0.80 -0.01
CA CYS A 96 8.29 2.11 -0.49
C CYS A 96 9.43 2.75 -1.27
N LYS A 97 9.09 3.39 -2.38
CA LYS A 97 9.94 4.39 -3.03
C LYS A 97 9.22 5.73 -2.95
N SER A 98 9.78 6.68 -2.22
CA SER A 98 9.21 8.03 -2.05
C SER A 98 9.90 9.06 -2.94
N TRP A 99 9.14 10.02 -3.44
CA TRP A 99 9.63 11.20 -4.15
C TRP A 99 8.80 12.43 -3.77
N GLN A 100 9.47 13.59 -3.73
CA GLN A 100 8.86 14.87 -3.42
C GLN A 100 8.60 15.65 -4.72
N TYR A 101 7.47 16.35 -4.77
CA TYR A 101 7.21 17.34 -5.80
C TYR A 101 7.80 18.67 -5.31
N CYS A 102 8.84 19.17 -6.01
CA CYS A 102 9.42 20.49 -5.76
C CYS A 102 8.57 21.61 -6.38
#